data_AF-A0A1D9NXN3-F1
#
_entry.id   AF-A0A1D9NXN3-F1
#
_cell.length_a   1.000
_cell.length_b   1.000
_cell.length_c   1.000
_cell.angle_alpha   90.00
_cell.angle_beta   90.00
_cell.angle_gamma   90.00
#
_symmetry.space_group_name_H-M   'P 1'
#
loop_
_entity.id
_entity.type
_entity.pdbx_description
1 polymer ?
#
loop_
_entity_poly.entity_id
_entity_poly.type
_entity_poly.pdbx_seq_one_letter_code
_entity_poly.pdbx_strand_id
1 'polypeptide(L)'
;MIIGTMGCATENKNEFVVAEHESVEAISEESLDEVTEEESTEVVTEASSVESTNEGKRASKEGNELFQQFLNDELEVDGSTFSEIFAEGIDFAGIPRAYYIDLDDDGEDELLVDGFYYGWEVYDIVDGEIKHIDGGCGTADNVSIKKGNGHYYVAHTDFMHSGRRFMELVRFDEKGEVIETIYIIAIYEGQDDYDENSTFYYYEGDIENAYDDANLITMKQYDDYMDSYVSLEESEFKSAWEE
;
A
#
# COMPACT_ATOMS: atom_id res chain seq x y z
N MET A 1 -32.50 -6.50 -10.95
CA MET A 1 -31.77 -5.30 -10.53
C MET A 1 -31.53 -5.44 -9.05
N ILE A 2 -30.47 -6.16 -8.71
CA ILE A 2 -29.99 -6.36 -7.35
C ILE A 2 -28.67 -5.62 -7.34
N ILE A 3 -28.60 -4.55 -6.57
CA ILE A 3 -27.40 -3.74 -6.38
C ILE A 3 -26.57 -4.52 -5.36
N GLY A 4 -25.53 -5.20 -5.83
CA GLY A 4 -24.51 -5.80 -4.97
C GLY A 4 -23.48 -4.73 -4.64
N THR A 5 -23.50 -4.25 -3.40
CA THR A 5 -22.41 -3.47 -2.83
C THR A 5 -21.26 -4.43 -2.53
N MET A 6 -20.19 -4.35 -3.32
CA MET A 6 -18.92 -5.04 -3.02
C MET A 6 -18.36 -4.38 -1.75
N GLY A 7 -18.22 -5.18 -0.70
CA GLY A 7 -17.89 -4.73 0.63
C GLY A 7 -16.40 -4.54 0.81
N CYS A 8 -16.04 -3.46 1.49
CA CYS A 8 -14.76 -3.31 2.17
C CYS A 8 -14.50 -4.53 3.05
N ALA A 9 -13.30 -5.09 2.99
CA ALA A 9 -12.82 -5.97 4.04
C ALA A 9 -12.60 -5.14 5.31
N THR A 10 -13.64 -5.04 6.14
CA THR A 10 -13.62 -4.90 7.61
C THR A 10 -15.04 -4.61 8.12
N GLU A 11 -15.87 -5.66 8.26
CA GLU A 11 -17.07 -5.57 9.11
C GLU A 11 -16.75 -6.17 10.50
N ASN A 12 -16.46 -5.30 11.48
CA ASN A 12 -16.73 -5.61 12.88
C ASN A 12 -17.27 -4.37 13.60
N LYS A 13 -18.60 -4.31 13.71
CA LYS A 13 -19.32 -3.33 14.53
C LYS A 13 -19.26 -3.79 15.99
N ASN A 14 -18.73 -2.96 16.88
CA ASN A 14 -19.22 -2.94 18.25
C ASN A 14 -19.18 -1.55 18.88
N GLU A 15 -20.18 -1.32 19.72
CA GLU A 15 -20.69 -0.03 20.19
C GLU A 15 -19.68 0.80 21.00
N PHE A 16 -19.57 2.08 20.63
CA PHE A 16 -18.90 3.13 21.37
C PHE A 16 -19.64 3.44 22.69
N VAL A 17 -18.99 3.19 23.83
CA VAL A 17 -19.46 3.64 25.15
C VAL A 17 -18.39 4.51 25.80
N VAL A 18 -18.72 5.80 25.94
CA VAL A 18 -17.92 6.83 26.63
C VAL A 18 -17.90 6.56 28.14
N ALA A 19 -16.72 6.58 28.76
CA ALA A 19 -16.57 6.78 30.20
C ALA A 19 -15.37 7.69 30.52
N GLU A 20 -15.67 8.84 31.12
CA GLU A 20 -14.72 9.71 31.82
C GLU A 20 -14.21 9.04 33.11
N HIS A 21 -12.93 9.21 33.48
CA HIS A 21 -12.46 9.99 34.66
C HIS A 21 -11.02 9.64 35.11
N GLU A 22 -10.23 10.70 35.35
CA GLU A 22 -9.22 10.96 36.41
C GLU A 22 -7.93 10.10 36.61
N SER A 23 -6.81 10.81 36.34
CA SER A 23 -5.50 10.91 37.01
C SER A 23 -5.17 10.08 38.27
N VAL A 24 -3.93 9.56 38.34
CA VAL A 24 -3.02 9.65 39.51
C VAL A 24 -1.54 9.64 39.07
N GLU A 25 -0.73 10.43 39.78
CA GLU A 25 0.70 10.73 39.61
C GLU A 25 1.71 9.59 39.85
N ALA A 26 2.91 9.88 39.35
CA ALA A 26 4.24 9.27 39.43
C ALA A 26 4.74 8.75 40.79
N ILE A 27 5.63 7.74 40.74
CA ILE A 27 6.84 7.65 41.60
C ILE A 27 8.00 7.03 40.80
N SER A 28 9.16 7.71 40.91
CA SER A 28 10.52 7.43 40.44
C SER A 28 11.26 6.30 41.17
N GLU A 29 12.26 5.67 40.55
CA GLU A 29 13.68 5.74 40.98
C GLU A 29 14.62 4.94 40.04
N GLU A 30 15.81 5.51 39.84
CA GLU A 30 16.92 5.06 38.99
C GLU A 30 17.60 3.76 39.47
N SER A 31 18.32 3.08 38.57
CA SER A 31 19.77 2.88 38.78
C SER A 31 20.49 2.49 37.48
N LEU A 32 21.62 3.17 37.28
CA LEU A 32 22.64 2.99 36.26
C LEU A 32 23.39 1.66 36.40
N ASP A 33 23.88 1.11 35.29
CA ASP A 33 25.31 0.79 35.18
C ASP A 33 25.76 0.77 33.71
N GLU A 34 26.85 1.52 33.48
CA GLU A 34 27.58 1.77 32.24
C GLU A 34 28.83 0.87 32.23
N VAL A 35 29.07 0.09 31.18
CA VAL A 35 30.43 -0.31 30.78
C VAL A 35 30.52 -0.45 29.26
N THR A 36 31.36 0.41 28.69
CA THR A 36 31.91 0.45 27.33
C THR A 36 32.92 -0.67 27.06
N GLU A 37 33.01 -1.16 25.82
CA GLU A 37 34.29 -1.31 25.10
C GLU A 37 34.08 -1.55 23.58
N GLU A 38 34.91 -0.85 22.80
CA GLU A 38 35.02 -0.85 21.34
C GLU A 38 35.69 -2.14 20.81
N GLU A 39 35.39 -2.59 19.58
CA GLU A 39 36.35 -2.56 18.45
C GLU A 39 35.83 -3.23 17.15
N SER A 40 36.16 -2.58 16.05
CA SER A 40 36.52 -3.13 14.72
C SER A 40 35.44 -3.60 13.73
N THR A 41 35.33 -2.74 12.72
CA THR A 41 34.99 -2.96 11.31
C THR A 41 35.44 -4.28 10.69
N GLU A 42 34.54 -4.91 9.92
CA GLU A 42 34.88 -5.44 8.59
C GLU A 42 33.69 -5.25 7.64
N VAL A 43 33.94 -4.45 6.60
CA VAL A 43 33.02 -4.20 5.49
C VAL A 43 33.18 -5.36 4.51
N VAL A 44 32.15 -6.20 4.40
CA VAL A 44 32.01 -7.12 3.27
C VAL A 44 30.88 -6.61 2.41
N THR A 45 31.26 -5.89 1.36
CA THR A 45 30.40 -5.58 0.22
C THR A 45 30.19 -6.87 -0.59
N GLU A 46 29.07 -7.54 -0.38
CA GLU A 46 28.51 -8.44 -1.38
C GLU A 46 27.37 -7.71 -2.09
N ALA A 47 27.62 -7.36 -3.35
CA ALA A 47 26.58 -6.99 -4.28
C ALA A 47 25.69 -8.22 -4.46
N SER A 48 24.51 -8.20 -3.86
CA SER A 48 23.46 -9.19 -4.11
C SER A 48 22.94 -8.99 -5.53
N SER A 49 23.56 -9.65 -6.50
CA SER A 49 22.90 -9.96 -7.76
C SER A 49 21.88 -11.05 -7.44
N VAL A 50 20.63 -10.67 -7.20
CA VAL A 50 19.51 -11.60 -7.06
C VAL A 50 19.44 -12.41 -8.35
N GLU A 51 19.86 -13.67 -8.26
CA GLU A 51 19.86 -14.61 -9.36
C GLU A 51 18.41 -15.08 -9.52
N SER A 52 17.66 -14.40 -10.39
CA SER A 52 16.29 -14.78 -10.79
C SER A 52 16.30 -16.25 -11.25
N THR A 53 15.74 -17.11 -10.41
CA THR A 53 15.74 -18.57 -10.60
C THR A 53 14.85 -18.94 -11.80
N ASN A 54 15.11 -20.11 -12.41
CA ASN A 54 14.27 -20.60 -13.50
C ASN A 54 12.82 -20.92 -13.06
N GLU A 55 12.58 -21.06 -11.75
CA GLU A 55 11.25 -21.30 -11.19
C GLU A 55 10.43 -20.00 -11.16
N GLY A 56 10.97 -18.89 -10.65
CA GLY A 56 10.30 -17.58 -10.70
C GLY A 56 9.99 -17.11 -12.12
N LYS A 57 10.94 -17.28 -13.05
CA LYS A 57 10.69 -16.98 -14.49
C LYS A 57 9.57 -17.80 -15.12
N ARG A 58 9.29 -18.99 -14.58
CA ARG A 58 8.21 -19.84 -15.08
C ARG A 58 6.88 -19.46 -14.43
N ALA A 59 6.86 -19.15 -13.13
CA ALA A 59 5.69 -18.62 -12.43
C ALA A 59 5.22 -17.31 -13.07
N SER A 60 6.10 -16.30 -13.20
CA SER A 60 5.84 -15.06 -13.92
C SER A 60 5.28 -15.27 -15.33
N LYS A 61 5.75 -16.30 -16.06
CA LYS A 61 5.20 -16.58 -17.40
C LYS A 61 3.78 -17.17 -17.34
N GLU A 62 3.56 -18.15 -16.46
CA GLU A 62 2.25 -18.81 -16.31
C GLU A 62 1.20 -17.83 -15.75
N GLY A 63 1.57 -16.97 -14.80
CA GLY A 63 0.71 -15.89 -14.27
C GLY A 63 0.37 -14.83 -15.33
N ASN A 64 1.37 -14.37 -16.09
CA ASN A 64 1.15 -13.46 -17.20
C ASN A 64 0.14 -14.04 -18.24
N GLU A 65 0.15 -15.35 -18.50
CA GLU A 65 -0.82 -16.00 -19.40
C GLU A 65 -2.26 -15.98 -18.85
N LEU A 66 -2.47 -16.04 -17.53
CA LEU A 66 -3.79 -15.90 -16.91
C LEU A 66 -4.28 -14.45 -16.98
N PHE A 67 -3.42 -13.49 -16.64
CA PHE A 67 -3.74 -12.08 -16.75
C PHE A 67 -4.10 -11.68 -18.18
N GLN A 68 -3.39 -12.20 -19.18
CA GLN A 68 -3.75 -11.98 -20.59
C GLN A 68 -5.14 -12.54 -20.94
N GLN A 69 -5.53 -13.70 -20.42
CA GLN A 69 -6.89 -14.21 -20.63
C GLN A 69 -7.94 -13.29 -19.98
N PHE A 70 -7.66 -12.76 -18.78
CA PHE A 70 -8.55 -11.80 -18.13
C PHE A 70 -8.66 -10.49 -18.93
N LEU A 71 -7.54 -9.87 -19.29
CA LEU A 71 -7.48 -8.63 -20.09
C LEU A 71 -8.20 -8.75 -21.45
N ASN A 72 -8.28 -9.96 -22.02
CA ASN A 72 -8.95 -10.25 -23.29
C ASN A 72 -10.42 -10.70 -23.15
N ASP A 73 -11.03 -10.58 -21.95
CA ASP A 73 -12.38 -11.08 -21.64
C ASP A 73 -12.57 -12.61 -21.84
N GLU A 74 -11.48 -13.39 -21.82
CA GLU A 74 -11.52 -14.87 -21.95
C GLU A 74 -11.65 -15.57 -20.60
N LEU A 75 -11.32 -14.88 -19.50
CA LEU A 75 -11.41 -15.34 -18.12
C LEU A 75 -12.21 -14.34 -17.28
N GLU A 76 -13.09 -14.86 -16.42
CA GLU A 76 -13.83 -14.05 -15.44
C GLU A 76 -13.09 -14.01 -14.09
N VAL A 77 -13.09 -12.86 -13.44
CA VAL A 77 -12.64 -12.65 -12.06
C VAL A 77 -13.84 -12.25 -11.25
N ASP A 78 -14.11 -12.97 -10.15
CA ASP A 78 -15.32 -12.81 -9.32
C ASP A 78 -16.64 -12.80 -10.12
N GLY A 79 -16.67 -13.57 -11.21
CA GLY A 79 -17.84 -13.75 -12.07
C GLY A 79 -18.13 -12.58 -13.01
N SER A 80 -17.15 -11.70 -13.25
CA SER A 80 -17.23 -10.62 -14.24
C SER A 80 -16.01 -10.64 -15.16
N THR A 81 -16.18 -10.27 -16.44
CA THR A 81 -15.04 -10.10 -17.35
C THR A 81 -14.35 -8.74 -17.13
N PHE A 82 -13.16 -8.54 -17.71
CA PHE A 82 -12.43 -7.28 -17.61
C PHE A 82 -13.26 -6.09 -18.10
N SER A 83 -13.89 -6.20 -19.27
CA SER A 83 -14.75 -5.15 -19.82
C SER A 83 -15.98 -4.86 -18.95
N GLU A 84 -16.46 -5.83 -18.17
CA GLU A 84 -17.57 -5.62 -17.23
C GLU A 84 -17.12 -4.87 -15.97
N ILE A 85 -15.96 -5.24 -15.42
CA ILE A 85 -15.38 -4.59 -14.24
C ILE A 85 -15.04 -3.13 -14.57
N PHE A 86 -14.43 -2.86 -15.72
CA PHE A 86 -13.96 -1.53 -16.12
C PHE A 86 -14.90 -0.78 -17.08
N ALA A 87 -16.16 -1.23 -17.21
CA ALA A 87 -17.11 -0.72 -18.20
C ALA A 87 -17.24 0.82 -18.18
N GLU A 88 -17.34 1.42 -17.00
CA GLU A 88 -17.49 2.88 -16.86
C GLU A 88 -16.25 3.64 -17.32
N GLY A 89 -15.06 3.16 -16.95
CA GLY A 89 -13.79 3.74 -17.40
C GLY A 89 -13.62 3.59 -18.91
N ILE A 90 -13.98 2.43 -19.47
CA ILE A 90 -13.94 2.17 -20.91
C ILE A 90 -14.86 3.11 -21.69
N ASP A 91 -16.08 3.30 -21.22
CA ASP A 91 -17.05 4.19 -21.86
C ASP A 91 -16.60 5.65 -21.85
N PHE A 92 -15.88 6.08 -20.81
CA PHE A 92 -15.44 7.47 -20.65
C PHE A 92 -14.09 7.77 -21.31
N ALA A 93 -13.08 6.93 -21.07
CA ALA A 93 -11.67 7.17 -21.41
C ALA A 93 -11.08 6.14 -22.38
N GLY A 94 -11.79 5.06 -22.70
CA GLY A 94 -11.27 3.92 -23.46
C GLY A 94 -10.61 2.87 -22.56
N ILE A 95 -9.97 1.88 -23.19
CA ILE A 95 -9.38 0.73 -22.49
C ILE A 95 -8.33 1.24 -21.46
N PRO A 96 -8.44 0.85 -20.17
CA PRO A 96 -7.48 1.22 -19.14
C PRO A 96 -6.06 0.82 -19.49
N ARG A 97 -5.08 1.58 -19.02
CA ARG A 97 -3.68 1.13 -19.08
C ARG A 97 -3.51 -0.04 -18.10
N ALA A 98 -2.67 -0.99 -18.46
CA ALA A 98 -2.38 -2.15 -17.62
C ALA A 98 -0.89 -2.46 -17.68
N TYR A 99 -0.32 -2.86 -16.54
CA TYR A 99 1.10 -3.09 -16.38
C TYR A 99 1.39 -4.28 -15.48
N TYR A 100 2.60 -4.83 -15.64
CA TYR A 100 3.18 -5.89 -14.84
C TYR A 100 4.32 -5.35 -13.97
N ILE A 101 4.35 -5.79 -12.72
CA ILE A 101 5.44 -5.56 -11.77
C ILE A 101 5.46 -6.66 -10.71
N ASP A 102 6.65 -7.14 -10.34
CA ASP A 102 6.88 -7.96 -9.15
C ASP A 102 6.84 -7.04 -7.91
N LEU A 103 5.67 -6.97 -7.28
CA LEU A 103 5.28 -6.06 -6.20
C LEU A 103 5.67 -6.60 -4.82
N ASP A 104 5.56 -7.91 -4.62
CA ASP A 104 5.80 -8.58 -3.33
C ASP A 104 7.19 -9.21 -3.20
N ASP A 105 8.01 -9.12 -4.26
CA ASP A 105 9.37 -9.65 -4.38
C ASP A 105 9.43 -11.20 -4.45
N ASP A 106 8.36 -11.88 -4.89
CA ASP A 106 8.30 -13.34 -5.01
C ASP A 106 8.79 -13.89 -6.38
N GLY A 107 8.92 -13.01 -7.37
CA GLY A 107 9.38 -13.32 -8.73
C GLY A 107 8.29 -13.69 -9.73
N GLU A 108 7.02 -13.65 -9.33
CA GLU A 108 5.84 -13.51 -10.18
C GLU A 108 5.56 -12.02 -10.45
N ASP A 109 4.85 -11.70 -11.54
CA ASP A 109 4.48 -10.30 -11.80
C ASP A 109 3.00 -10.13 -11.42
N GLU A 110 2.66 -9.16 -10.57
CA GLU A 110 1.28 -8.72 -10.34
C GLU A 110 0.80 -7.87 -11.52
N LEU A 111 -0.53 -7.84 -11.71
CA LEU A 111 -1.20 -7.00 -12.68
C LEU A 111 -1.74 -5.73 -12.03
N LEU A 112 -1.29 -4.59 -12.54
CA LEU A 112 -1.82 -3.27 -12.21
C LEU A 112 -2.73 -2.78 -13.34
N VAL A 113 -3.95 -2.35 -13.02
CA VAL A 113 -4.88 -1.74 -13.97
C VAL A 113 -5.20 -0.30 -13.54
N ASP A 114 -5.03 0.66 -14.45
CA ASP A 114 -5.27 2.09 -14.20
C ASP A 114 -6.77 2.36 -14.10
N GLY A 115 -7.31 2.24 -12.89
CA GLY A 115 -8.70 2.48 -12.56
C GLY A 115 -9.09 3.94 -12.79
N PHE A 116 -10.29 4.14 -13.34
CA PHE A 116 -10.71 5.46 -13.82
C PHE A 116 -10.83 6.52 -12.71
N TYR A 117 -11.20 6.12 -11.49
CA TYR A 117 -11.51 7.06 -10.40
C TYR A 117 -10.43 7.13 -9.32
N TYR A 118 -9.85 5.99 -8.93
CA TYR A 118 -9.12 5.89 -7.67
C TYR A 118 -7.70 5.33 -7.81
N GLY A 119 -7.12 5.41 -9.01
CA GLY A 119 -5.76 4.96 -9.27
C GLY A 119 -5.72 3.47 -9.60
N TRP A 120 -4.71 2.75 -9.13
CA TRP A 120 -4.52 1.34 -9.50
C TRP A 120 -5.54 0.40 -8.85
N GLU A 121 -6.03 -0.55 -9.63
CA GLU A 121 -6.54 -1.84 -9.14
C GLU A 121 -5.41 -2.87 -9.27
N VAL A 122 -5.18 -3.65 -8.22
CA VAL A 122 -4.03 -4.56 -8.08
C VAL A 122 -4.52 -6.00 -8.01
N TYR A 123 -3.99 -6.84 -8.90
CA TYR A 123 -4.34 -8.25 -8.99
C TYR A 123 -3.11 -9.14 -8.91
N ASP A 124 -3.28 -10.30 -8.28
CA ASP A 124 -2.26 -11.31 -8.05
C ASP A 124 -2.81 -12.71 -8.41
N ILE A 125 -1.95 -13.70 -8.63
CA ILE A 125 -2.29 -15.11 -8.86
C ILE A 125 -2.08 -15.91 -7.58
N VAL A 126 -3.14 -16.05 -6.79
CA VAL A 126 -3.10 -16.85 -5.56
C VAL A 126 -3.71 -18.23 -5.83
N ASP A 127 -2.95 -19.28 -5.53
CA ASP A 127 -3.35 -20.68 -5.76
C ASP A 127 -3.78 -20.98 -7.22
N GLY A 128 -3.22 -20.25 -8.19
CA GLY A 128 -3.50 -20.42 -9.62
C GLY A 128 -4.80 -19.74 -10.10
N GLU A 129 -5.38 -18.85 -9.29
CA GLU A 129 -6.53 -18.02 -9.64
C GLU A 129 -6.18 -16.53 -9.51
N ILE A 130 -6.69 -15.71 -10.43
CA ILE A 130 -6.58 -14.25 -10.29
C ILE A 130 -7.40 -13.81 -9.06
N LYS A 131 -6.78 -13.06 -8.18
CA LYS A 131 -7.38 -12.38 -7.03
C LYS A 131 -7.16 -10.89 -7.15
N HIS A 132 -8.19 -10.11 -6.87
CA HIS A 132 -8.05 -8.69 -6.60
C HIS A 132 -7.56 -8.52 -5.16
N ILE A 133 -6.34 -8.03 -4.98
CA ILE A 133 -5.70 -7.94 -3.66
C ILE A 133 -5.81 -6.54 -3.05
N ASP A 134 -5.83 -5.49 -3.88
CA ASP A 134 -5.95 -4.12 -3.41
C ASP A 134 -6.44 -3.17 -4.50
N GLY A 135 -7.03 -2.05 -4.13
CA GLY A 135 -7.57 -1.08 -5.06
C GLY A 135 -8.18 0.14 -4.39
N GLY A 136 -8.27 1.24 -5.12
CA GLY A 136 -8.76 2.49 -4.57
C GLY A 136 -10.27 2.48 -4.33
N CYS A 137 -10.73 3.09 -3.23
CA CYS A 137 -12.16 3.12 -2.91
C CYS A 137 -12.67 4.48 -2.41
N GLY A 138 -13.93 4.79 -2.75
CA GLY A 138 -14.68 5.90 -2.14
C GLY A 138 -14.13 7.31 -2.44
N THR A 139 -14.49 8.30 -1.63
CA THR A 139 -14.36 9.74 -2.01
C THR A 139 -12.98 10.36 -1.85
N ALA A 140 -11.98 9.62 -1.40
CA ALA A 140 -10.76 10.23 -0.85
C ALA A 140 -9.47 9.49 -1.14
N ASP A 141 -9.55 8.23 -1.56
CA ASP A 141 -8.41 7.33 -1.57
C ASP A 141 -7.91 7.15 -3.01
N ASN A 142 -6.72 7.65 -3.28
CA ASN A 142 -6.03 7.41 -4.54
C ASN A 142 -4.89 6.44 -4.32
N VAL A 143 -4.91 5.34 -5.08
CA VAL A 143 -3.93 4.28 -5.04
C VAL A 143 -2.82 4.53 -6.04
N SER A 144 -1.59 4.51 -5.55
CA SER A 144 -0.35 4.62 -6.34
C SER A 144 0.65 3.57 -5.89
N ILE A 145 1.60 3.17 -6.75
CA ILE A 145 2.70 2.31 -6.31
C ILE A 145 3.88 3.19 -5.89
N LYS A 146 4.43 2.90 -4.71
CA LYS A 146 5.58 3.60 -4.13
C LYS A 146 6.73 2.63 -3.92
N LYS A 147 7.95 3.14 -4.04
CA LYS A 147 9.18 2.43 -3.69
C LYS A 147 9.84 3.12 -2.49
N GLY A 148 10.18 2.35 -1.47
CA GLY A 148 10.85 2.82 -0.26
C GLY A 148 11.46 1.66 0.50
N ASN A 149 12.50 1.90 1.30
CA ASN A 149 13.14 0.86 2.13
C ASN A 149 13.53 -0.45 1.40
N GLY A 150 13.72 -0.39 0.09
CA GLY A 150 14.08 -1.55 -0.74
C GLY A 150 12.88 -2.37 -1.25
N HIS A 151 11.65 -1.97 -0.98
CA HIS A 151 10.42 -2.69 -1.35
C HIS A 151 9.45 -1.80 -2.12
N TYR A 152 8.46 -2.44 -2.75
CA TYR A 152 7.29 -1.75 -3.27
C TYR A 152 6.14 -1.76 -2.26
N TYR A 153 5.30 -0.74 -2.35
CA TYR A 153 4.14 -0.53 -1.51
C TYR A 153 2.97 -0.12 -2.38
N VAL A 154 1.78 -0.66 -2.09
CA VAL A 154 0.53 -0.06 -2.55
C VAL A 154 0.23 1.10 -1.60
N ALA A 155 0.14 2.30 -2.15
CA ALA A 155 0.02 3.53 -1.39
C ALA A 155 -1.35 4.15 -1.56
N HIS A 156 -2.10 4.19 -0.47
CA HIS A 156 -3.42 4.80 -0.33
C HIS A 156 -3.25 6.23 0.17
N THR A 157 -3.68 7.20 -0.63
CA THR A 157 -3.45 8.62 -0.33
C THR A 157 -4.74 9.41 -0.29
N ASP A 158 -4.89 10.19 0.78
CA ASP A 158 -5.91 11.22 0.91
C ASP A 158 -5.25 12.57 1.18
N PHE A 159 -5.01 13.31 0.09
CA PHE A 159 -4.49 14.68 0.13
C PHE A 159 -5.52 15.73 -0.30
N MET A 160 -6.74 15.29 -0.61
CA MET A 160 -7.78 16.14 -1.18
C MET A 160 -8.73 16.69 -0.11
N HIS A 161 -8.73 16.12 1.11
CA HIS A 161 -9.52 16.62 2.23
C HIS A 161 -8.78 17.69 3.03
N SER A 162 -9.43 18.83 3.25
CA SER A 162 -8.88 19.90 4.08
C SER A 162 -8.68 19.45 5.53
N GLY A 163 -7.56 19.88 6.14
CA GLY A 163 -7.25 19.61 7.55
C GLY A 163 -6.50 18.30 7.81
N ARG A 164 -6.27 17.46 6.79
CA ARG A 164 -5.46 16.23 6.91
C ARG A 164 -4.75 15.90 5.61
N ARG A 165 -3.51 15.41 5.72
CA ARG A 165 -2.88 14.54 4.70
C ARG A 165 -2.63 13.19 5.29
N PHE A 166 -2.94 12.16 4.52
CA PHE A 166 -2.81 10.77 4.92
C PHE A 166 -2.18 9.99 3.78
N MET A 167 -1.15 9.23 4.11
CA MET A 167 -0.59 8.19 3.26
C MET A 167 -0.49 6.90 4.06
N GLU A 168 -1.16 5.87 3.57
CA GLU A 168 -1.02 4.49 4.01
C GLU A 168 -0.21 3.73 2.97
N LEU A 169 0.74 2.94 3.42
CA LEU A 169 1.62 2.12 2.60
C LEU A 169 1.43 0.67 3.02
N VAL A 170 1.00 -0.17 2.10
CA VAL A 170 0.68 -1.58 2.37
C VAL A 170 1.62 -2.48 1.58
N ARG A 171 2.11 -3.54 2.21
CA ARG A 171 2.82 -4.64 1.55
C ARG A 171 2.07 -5.94 1.72
N PHE A 172 2.21 -6.78 0.71
CA PHE A 172 1.62 -8.10 0.62
C PHE A 172 2.71 -9.18 0.60
N ASP A 173 2.34 -10.41 0.95
CA ASP A 173 3.12 -11.62 0.65
C ASP A 173 2.60 -12.34 -0.61
N GLU A 174 3.25 -13.46 -0.97
CA GLU A 174 2.94 -14.38 -2.09
C GLU A 174 1.50 -14.95 -2.09
N LYS A 175 0.66 -14.57 -1.13
CA LYS A 175 -0.74 -14.99 -1.02
C LYS A 175 -1.71 -13.80 -1.07
N GLY A 176 -1.20 -12.60 -1.33
CA GLY A 176 -1.96 -11.37 -1.24
C GLY A 176 -2.37 -11.00 0.19
N GLU A 177 -1.70 -11.53 1.23
CA GLU A 177 -1.99 -11.19 2.62
C GLU A 177 -1.13 -10.00 3.07
N VAL A 178 -1.72 -9.07 3.83
CA VAL A 178 -0.99 -7.90 4.33
C VAL A 178 0.07 -8.31 5.35
N ILE A 179 1.32 -7.94 5.10
CA ILE A 179 2.47 -8.23 5.98
C ILE A 179 3.08 -6.99 6.63
N GLU A 180 2.82 -5.81 6.08
CA GLU A 180 3.29 -4.54 6.61
C GLU A 180 2.31 -3.43 6.24
N THR A 181 2.01 -2.56 7.20
CA THR A 181 1.26 -1.34 6.97
C THR A 181 1.92 -0.18 7.71
N ILE A 182 2.15 0.93 6.98
CA ILE A 182 2.77 2.13 7.50
C ILE A 182 1.83 3.31 7.25
N TYR A 183 1.65 4.16 8.26
CA TYR A 183 0.85 5.37 8.19
C TYR A 183 1.72 6.61 8.42
N ILE A 184 1.62 7.56 7.49
CA ILE A 184 2.27 8.87 7.57
C ILE A 184 1.19 9.94 7.47
N ILE A 185 0.96 10.66 8.58
CA ILE A 185 -0.22 11.52 8.73
C ILE A 185 0.20 12.93 9.17
N ALA A 186 -0.39 13.94 8.56
CA ALA A 186 -0.36 15.33 9.02
C ALA A 186 -1.78 15.81 9.32
N ILE A 187 -1.99 16.39 10.50
CA ILE A 187 -3.26 16.98 10.95
C ILE A 187 -3.07 18.48 11.11
N TYR A 188 -3.85 19.25 10.35
CA TYR A 188 -3.76 20.71 10.24
C TYR A 188 -5.15 21.36 10.11
N GLU A 189 -6.06 20.99 11.01
CA GLU A 189 -7.46 21.41 10.97
C GLU A 189 -7.67 22.92 10.79
N GLY A 190 -8.57 23.29 9.87
CA GLY A 190 -8.90 24.68 9.60
C GLY A 190 -7.89 25.45 8.76
N GLN A 191 -6.89 24.77 8.19
CA GLN A 191 -5.91 25.32 7.25
C GLN A 191 -5.93 24.60 5.90
N ASP A 192 -5.39 25.25 4.87
CA ASP A 192 -5.28 24.69 3.52
C ASP A 192 -4.12 23.69 3.39
N ASP A 193 -3.05 23.89 4.17
CA ASP A 193 -1.87 23.02 4.23
C ASP A 193 -1.29 22.95 5.65
N TYR A 194 -0.40 21.99 5.91
CA TYR A 194 0.31 21.89 7.19
C TYR A 194 1.41 22.94 7.31
N ASP A 195 1.74 23.26 8.56
CA ASP A 195 2.77 24.22 8.96
C ASP A 195 3.52 23.71 10.20
N GLU A 196 4.41 24.52 10.77
CA GLU A 196 5.15 24.17 11.98
C GLU A 196 4.29 23.95 13.23
N ASN A 197 3.00 24.32 13.20
CA ASN A 197 2.06 24.18 14.32
C ASN A 197 1.15 22.96 14.16
N SER A 198 1.28 22.24 13.05
CA SER A 198 0.51 21.04 12.74
C SER A 198 1.02 19.83 13.52
N THR A 199 0.20 18.78 13.62
CA THR A 199 0.56 17.54 14.31
C THR A 199 0.87 16.45 13.30
N PHE A 200 1.97 15.74 13.51
CA PHE A 200 2.47 14.73 12.59
C PHE A 200 2.64 13.38 13.29
N TYR A 201 2.32 12.31 12.55
CA TYR A 201 2.31 10.96 13.06
C TYR A 201 3.02 10.00 12.11
N TYR A 202 3.73 9.04 12.71
CA TYR A 202 4.23 7.84 12.06
C TYR A 202 3.79 6.62 12.86
N TYR A 203 3.24 5.63 12.18
CA TYR A 203 2.79 4.40 12.83
C TYR A 203 2.98 3.21 11.90
N GLU A 204 3.36 2.07 12.48
CA GLU A 204 3.48 0.79 11.79
C GLU A 204 2.58 -0.21 12.52
N GLY A 205 1.73 -0.93 11.78
CA GLY A 205 0.79 -1.90 12.31
C GLY A 205 -0.65 -1.63 11.89
N ASP A 206 -1.62 -2.17 12.62
CA ASP A 206 -3.04 -2.12 12.22
C ASP A 206 -3.69 -0.73 12.40
N ILE A 207 -4.53 -0.33 11.44
CA ILE A 207 -5.27 0.96 11.46
C ILE A 207 -6.00 1.22 12.77
N GLU A 208 -6.51 0.16 13.43
CA GLU A 208 -7.30 0.26 14.65
C GLU A 208 -6.53 0.97 15.77
N ASN A 209 -5.20 0.86 15.78
CA ASN A 209 -4.34 1.49 16.79
C ASN A 209 -3.61 2.73 16.23
N ALA A 210 -3.73 3.04 14.94
CA ALA A 210 -2.97 4.09 14.28
C ALA A 210 -3.27 5.51 14.81
N TYR A 211 -4.41 5.73 15.45
CA TYR A 211 -4.73 7.05 16.05
C TYR A 211 -4.37 7.13 17.54
N ASP A 212 -4.34 6.00 18.24
CA ASP A 212 -4.11 5.94 19.68
C ASP A 212 -2.63 5.69 20.02
N ASP A 213 -1.94 4.87 19.22
CA ASP A 213 -0.55 4.43 19.45
C ASP A 213 0.46 5.06 18.47
N ALA A 214 0.03 5.99 17.62
CA ALA A 214 0.95 6.62 16.68
C ALA A 214 2.05 7.44 17.38
N ASN A 215 3.27 7.29 16.86
CA ASN A 215 4.39 8.08 17.32
C ASN A 215 4.25 9.51 16.80
N LEU A 216 4.22 10.49 17.71
CA LEU A 216 4.35 11.89 17.33
C LEU A 216 5.74 12.12 16.75
N ILE A 217 5.78 12.68 15.53
CA ILE A 217 7.02 13.03 14.84
C ILE A 217 7.08 14.54 14.62
N THR A 218 8.28 15.04 14.32
CA THR A 218 8.46 16.43 13.88
C THR A 218 8.04 16.61 12.42
N MET A 219 7.68 17.84 12.01
CA MET A 219 7.44 18.18 10.60
C MET A 219 8.59 17.73 9.69
N LYS A 220 9.84 17.92 10.14
CA LYS A 220 11.01 17.48 9.38
C LYS A 220 11.02 15.96 9.16
N GLN A 221 10.69 15.18 10.18
CA GLN A 221 10.62 13.72 10.04
C GLN A 221 9.47 13.32 9.12
N TYR A 222 8.32 13.99 9.20
CA TYR A 222 7.20 13.77 8.28
C TYR A 222 7.64 13.98 6.83
N ASP A 223 8.28 15.11 6.52
CA ASP A 223 8.80 15.41 5.19
C ASP A 223 9.83 14.36 4.74
N ASP A 224 10.77 14.00 5.63
CA ASP A 224 11.79 12.98 5.34
C ASP A 224 11.14 11.60 5.04
N TYR A 225 10.06 11.23 5.74
CA TYR A 225 9.31 10.00 5.45
C TYR A 225 8.57 10.09 4.12
N MET A 226 7.81 11.18 3.88
CA MET A 226 7.11 11.38 2.61
C MET A 226 8.06 11.33 1.41
N ASP A 227 9.25 11.92 1.53
CA ASP A 227 10.28 11.94 0.48
C ASP A 227 10.98 10.57 0.29
N SER A 228 10.94 9.70 1.31
CA SER A 228 11.56 8.37 1.24
C SER A 228 10.76 7.34 0.44
N TYR A 229 9.46 7.60 0.21
CA TYR A 229 8.57 6.75 -0.58
C TYR A 229 8.23 7.41 -1.91
N VAL A 230 8.98 7.05 -2.94
CA VAL A 230 8.90 7.69 -4.25
C VAL A 230 7.93 6.96 -5.18
N SER A 231 7.19 7.70 -5.98
CA SER A 231 6.40 7.10 -7.07
C SER A 231 7.32 6.53 -8.13
N LEU A 232 6.90 5.41 -8.72
CA LEU A 232 7.59 4.87 -9.88
C LEU A 232 7.30 5.72 -11.12
N GLU A 233 8.31 5.83 -11.99
CA GLU A 233 8.15 6.38 -13.32
C GLU A 233 7.49 5.34 -14.24
N GLU A 234 6.70 5.79 -15.24
CA GLU A 234 5.99 4.88 -16.15
C GLU A 234 6.93 3.86 -16.84
N SER A 235 8.19 4.25 -17.10
CA SER A 235 9.21 3.38 -17.70
C SER A 235 9.69 2.23 -16.82
N GLU A 236 9.37 2.25 -15.52
CA GLU A 236 9.71 1.18 -14.59
C GLU A 236 8.70 0.05 -14.64
N PHE A 237 7.53 0.28 -15.23
CA PHE A 237 6.50 -0.72 -15.42
C PHE A 237 6.63 -1.41 -16.77
N LYS A 238 6.28 -2.70 -16.83
CA LYS A 238 6.17 -3.46 -18.08
C LYS A 238 4.73 -3.39 -18.58
N SER A 239 4.49 -2.84 -19.77
CA SER A 239 3.13 -2.81 -20.34
C SER A 239 2.52 -4.20 -20.44
N ALA A 240 1.26 -4.36 -20.06
CA ALA A 240 0.49 -5.59 -20.21
C ALA A 240 -0.26 -5.67 -21.54
N TRP A 241 -0.28 -4.59 -22.34
CA TRP A 241 -0.95 -4.55 -23.65
C TRP A 241 -0.01 -4.82 -24.83
N GLU A 242 1.30 -4.93 -24.61
CA GLU A 242 2.29 -5.16 -25.67
C GLU A 242 2.77 -6.62 -25.69
N GLU A 243 2.61 -7.29 -26.85
CA GLU A 243 3.15 -8.62 -27.18
C GLU A 243 4.64 -8.60 -27.55
#